data_AF-A0A817GY33-F1
#
_entry.id   AF-A0A817GY33-F1
#
_cell.length_a   1.000
_cell.length_b   1.000
_cell.length_c   1.000
_cell.angle_alpha   90.00
_cell.angle_beta   90.00
_cell.angle_gamma   90.00
#
_symmetry.space_group_name_H-M   'P 1'
#
loop_
_entity.id
_entity.type
_entity.pdbx_description
1 polymer ?
#
loop_
_entity_poly.entity_id
_entity_poly.type
_entity_poly.pdbx_seq_one_letter_code
_entity_poly.pdbx_strand_id
1 'polypeptide(L)'
;MKSIVLVYLLFTTIAHDQSTCDEISFTNQARSGARAPTSITNLTTKPLSFIVIHHAENPPSCYDDESCSERVKEIQIFHQNNQSWVDIGYYFLVGENGKVYEVRGWDRQAAHSPGWNNDAYGISFIG
;
A
#
# COMPACT_ATOMS: atom_id res chain seq x y z
N MET A 1 61.51 40.48 -5.75
CA MET A 1 60.53 40.25 -4.65
C MET A 1 59.27 39.71 -5.31
N LYS A 2 58.98 38.41 -5.11
CA LYS A 2 57.94 37.68 -5.84
C LYS A 2 56.64 37.72 -5.03
N SER A 3 55.64 38.44 -5.51
CA SER A 3 54.30 38.45 -4.90
C SER A 3 53.58 37.15 -5.24
N ILE A 4 53.30 36.33 -4.22
CA ILE A 4 52.50 35.12 -4.33
C ILE A 4 51.04 35.53 -4.09
N VAL A 5 50.22 35.47 -5.14
CA VAL A 5 48.76 35.65 -5.03
C VAL A 5 48.16 34.30 -4.64
N LEU A 6 47.69 34.17 -3.40
CA LEU A 6 46.97 32.98 -2.94
C LEU A 6 45.51 33.09 -3.43
N VAL A 7 45.13 32.28 -4.41
CA VAL A 7 43.75 32.13 -4.86
C VAL A 7 43.08 31.08 -3.99
N TYR A 8 42.19 31.50 -3.09
CA TYR A 8 41.34 30.58 -2.33
C TYR A 8 40.17 30.13 -3.22
N LEU A 9 40.25 28.92 -3.75
CA LEU A 9 39.10 28.24 -4.37
C LEU A 9 38.19 27.72 -3.25
N LEU A 10 37.14 28.49 -2.93
CA LEU A 10 36.03 28.01 -2.13
C LEU A 10 35.23 27.00 -2.97
N PHE A 11 35.57 25.72 -2.83
CA PHE A 11 34.67 24.65 -3.24
C PHE A 11 33.48 24.68 -2.27
N THR A 12 32.44 25.43 -2.62
CA THR A 12 31.14 25.26 -1.97
C THR A 12 30.68 23.85 -2.32
N THR A 13 30.76 22.92 -1.36
CA THR A 13 30.02 21.68 -1.44
C THR A 13 28.54 22.07 -1.50
N ILE A 14 27.94 21.95 -2.68
CA ILE A 14 26.49 21.99 -2.78
C ILE A 14 26.01 20.80 -1.95
N ALA A 15 25.45 21.06 -0.77
CA ALA A 15 24.66 20.06 -0.07
C ALA A 15 23.48 19.76 -1.00
N HIS A 16 23.58 18.63 -1.70
CA HIS A 16 22.46 18.13 -2.46
C HIS A 16 21.47 17.60 -1.43
N ASP A 17 20.41 18.35 -1.18
CA ASP A 17 19.26 17.87 -0.42
C ASP A 17 18.59 16.78 -1.27
N GLN A 18 19.14 15.57 -1.21
CA GLN A 18 18.42 14.40 -1.63
C GLN A 18 17.30 14.25 -0.62
N SER A 19 16.10 14.70 -0.98
CA SER A 19 14.88 14.23 -0.35
C SER A 19 14.87 12.71 -0.52
N THR A 20 15.43 11.98 0.45
CA THR A 20 15.32 10.54 0.50
C THR A 20 13.84 10.28 0.74
N CYS A 21 13.11 9.88 -0.31
CA CYS A 21 11.80 9.28 -0.09
C CYS A 21 12.06 8.10 0.85
N ASP A 22 11.47 8.15 2.06
CA ASP A 22 11.51 7.02 2.96
C ASP A 22 11.02 5.77 2.21
N GLU A 23 11.68 4.63 2.41
CA GLU A 23 11.29 3.38 1.80
C GLU A 23 9.84 3.05 2.19
N ILE A 24 9.01 2.72 1.20
CA ILE A 24 7.61 2.35 1.45
C ILE A 24 7.60 1.07 2.28
N SER A 25 7.09 1.15 3.51
CA SER A 25 6.98 0.01 4.41
C SER A 25 5.82 -0.90 4.01
N PHE A 26 6.11 -1.93 3.21
CA PHE A 26 5.19 -3.04 2.94
C PHE A 26 5.13 -4.02 4.13
N THR A 27 3.92 -4.37 4.56
CA THR A 27 3.71 -5.29 5.68
C THR A 27 2.63 -6.33 5.40
N ASN A 28 2.88 -7.54 5.88
CA ASN A 28 1.93 -8.64 5.93
C ASN A 28 1.25 -8.75 7.31
N GLN A 29 1.50 -7.81 8.23
CA GLN A 29 0.98 -7.82 9.60
C GLN A 29 -0.55 -7.91 9.64
N ALA A 30 -1.23 -7.29 8.67
CA ALA A 30 -2.67 -7.41 8.49
C ALA A 30 -3.17 -8.86 8.37
N ARG A 31 -2.36 -9.78 7.83
CA ARG A 31 -2.72 -11.19 7.67
C ARG A 31 -2.65 -11.96 8.98
N SER A 32 -1.97 -11.44 10.00
CA SER A 32 -1.89 -12.08 11.31
C SER A 32 -3.24 -11.98 12.04
N GLY A 33 -3.91 -13.13 12.17
CA GLY A 33 -5.27 -13.21 12.72
C GLY A 33 -6.37 -12.85 11.72
N ALA A 34 -6.04 -12.63 10.43
CA ALA A 34 -7.03 -12.50 9.37
C ALA A 34 -7.73 -13.84 9.13
N ARG A 35 -9.00 -13.78 8.75
CA ARG A 35 -9.76 -14.99 8.39
C ARG A 35 -9.28 -15.50 7.03
N ALA A 36 -9.26 -16.82 6.85
CA ALA A 36 -8.94 -17.41 5.56
C ALA A 36 -9.99 -17.04 4.49
N PRO A 37 -9.59 -16.92 3.21
CA PRO A 37 -10.55 -16.83 2.11
C PRO A 37 -11.50 -18.02 2.10
N THR A 38 -12.78 -17.81 1.80
CA THR A 38 -13.76 -18.91 1.69
C THR A 38 -13.59 -19.73 0.41
N SER A 39 -13.01 -19.12 -0.63
CA SER A 39 -12.53 -19.80 -1.84
C SER A 39 -11.42 -18.98 -2.50
N ILE A 40 -10.72 -19.57 -3.46
CA ILE A 40 -9.63 -18.93 -4.19
C ILE A 40 -9.88 -19.05 -5.69
N THR A 41 -9.87 -17.91 -6.38
CA THR A 41 -9.78 -17.82 -7.84
C THR A 41 -8.43 -17.19 -8.18
N ASN A 42 -7.62 -17.88 -8.98
CA ASN A 42 -6.34 -17.36 -9.44
C ASN A 42 -6.54 -16.38 -10.60
N LEU A 43 -5.66 -15.39 -10.69
CA LEU A 43 -5.59 -14.51 -11.85
C LEU A 43 -5.27 -15.30 -13.11
N THR A 44 -5.94 -14.98 -14.19
CA THR A 44 -5.69 -15.58 -15.51
C THR A 44 -4.65 -14.82 -16.32
N THR A 45 -4.37 -13.56 -15.96
CA THR A 45 -3.41 -12.68 -16.62
C THR A 45 -2.44 -12.11 -15.57
N LYS A 46 -1.13 -12.17 -15.84
CA LYS A 46 -0.07 -11.62 -14.98
C LYS A 46 1.08 -11.08 -15.87
N PRO A 47 1.64 -9.89 -15.57
CA PRO A 47 1.20 -8.93 -14.56
C PRO A 47 -0.14 -8.27 -14.96
N LEU A 48 -0.85 -7.73 -13.98
CA LEU A 48 -2.03 -6.90 -14.25
C LEU A 48 -1.59 -5.57 -14.87
N SER A 49 -2.37 -5.06 -15.82
CA SER A 49 -1.99 -3.89 -16.63
C SER A 49 -2.47 -2.56 -16.04
N PHE A 50 -3.40 -2.61 -15.08
CA PHE A 50 -4.06 -1.42 -14.55
C PHE A 50 -3.95 -1.32 -13.03
N ILE A 51 -4.16 -0.12 -12.53
CA ILE A 51 -4.33 0.16 -11.10
C ILE A 51 -5.64 0.92 -10.93
N VAL A 52 -6.46 0.52 -9.97
CA VAL A 52 -7.65 1.27 -9.55
C VAL A 52 -7.45 1.73 -8.12
N ILE A 53 -7.54 3.04 -7.91
CA ILE A 53 -7.41 3.67 -6.59
C ILE A 53 -8.80 3.85 -5.99
N HIS A 54 -8.93 3.48 -4.72
CA HIS A 54 -10.14 3.58 -3.90
C HIS A 54 -9.83 4.31 -2.59
N HIS A 55 -10.87 4.64 -1.86
CA HIS A 55 -10.82 4.98 -0.45
C HIS A 55 -11.83 4.10 0.31
N ALA A 56 -11.59 3.85 1.59
CA ALA A 56 -12.47 3.04 2.43
C ALA A 56 -13.30 3.96 3.32
N GLU A 57 -14.54 4.25 2.90
CA GLU A 57 -15.47 5.12 3.64
C GLU A 57 -15.65 4.69 5.10
N ASN A 58 -15.69 3.38 5.34
CA ASN A 58 -15.68 2.80 6.67
C ASN A 58 -14.72 1.61 6.66
N PRO A 59 -13.83 1.47 7.65
CA PRO A 59 -13.68 2.28 8.88
C PRO A 59 -12.95 3.61 8.66
N PRO A 60 -12.97 4.55 9.62
CA PRO A 60 -12.25 5.82 9.50
C PRO A 60 -10.74 5.61 9.47
N SER A 61 -10.01 6.68 9.10
CA SER A 61 -8.55 6.72 9.08
C SER A 61 -7.90 6.24 10.38
N CYS A 62 -6.66 5.78 10.24
CA CYS A 62 -5.85 5.19 11.30
C CYS A 62 -4.42 5.74 11.20
N TYR A 63 -3.74 5.93 12.32
CA TYR A 63 -2.48 6.70 12.36
C TYR A 63 -1.31 5.94 13.00
N ASP A 64 -1.55 4.75 13.54
CA ASP A 64 -0.54 3.90 14.16
C ASP A 64 -0.72 2.43 13.71
N ASP A 65 0.28 1.60 14.00
CA ASP A 65 0.31 0.21 13.54
C ASP A 65 -0.83 -0.65 14.09
N GLU A 66 -1.24 -0.40 15.33
CA GLU A 66 -2.29 -1.16 16.00
C GLU A 66 -3.64 -0.80 15.38
N SER A 67 -3.97 0.49 15.35
CA SER A 67 -5.25 0.97 14.79
C SER A 67 -5.36 0.62 13.31
N CYS A 68 -4.31 0.78 12.52
CA CYS A 68 -4.35 0.42 11.10
C CYS A 68 -4.45 -1.08 10.87
N SER A 69 -3.77 -1.92 11.67
CA SER A 69 -3.96 -3.36 11.58
C SER A 69 -5.37 -3.79 11.97
N GLU A 70 -6.02 -3.09 12.89
CA GLU A 70 -7.41 -3.33 13.26
C GLU A 70 -8.36 -2.93 12.13
N ARG A 71 -8.16 -1.76 11.50
CA ARG A 71 -8.97 -1.31 10.36
C ARG A 71 -8.94 -2.28 9.19
N VAL A 72 -7.77 -2.84 8.88
CA VAL A 72 -7.66 -3.86 7.82
C VAL A 72 -8.53 -5.09 8.14
N LYS A 73 -8.57 -5.53 9.41
CA LYS A 73 -9.42 -6.65 9.85
C LYS A 73 -10.90 -6.31 9.76
N GLU A 74 -11.30 -5.12 10.18
CA GLU A 74 -12.69 -4.65 10.07
C GLU A 74 -13.17 -4.67 8.61
N ILE A 75 -12.34 -4.19 7.68
CA ILE A 75 -12.65 -4.22 6.23
C ILE A 75 -12.81 -5.67 5.74
N GLN A 76 -11.91 -6.58 6.13
CA GLN A 76 -12.03 -8.00 5.75
C GLN A 76 -13.33 -8.62 6.30
N ILE A 77 -13.62 -8.37 7.59
CA ILE A 77 -14.82 -8.88 8.26
C ILE A 77 -16.08 -8.36 7.56
N PHE A 78 -16.13 -7.07 7.25
CA PHE A 78 -17.27 -6.49 6.54
C PHE A 78 -17.45 -7.10 5.14
N HIS A 79 -16.38 -7.22 4.35
CA HIS A 79 -16.47 -7.84 3.02
C HIS A 79 -16.95 -9.30 3.10
N GLN A 80 -16.42 -10.10 4.03
CA GLN A 80 -16.79 -11.51 4.13
C GLN A 80 -18.18 -11.73 4.75
N ASN A 81 -18.50 -11.04 5.85
CA ASN A 81 -19.73 -11.31 6.61
C ASN A 81 -20.94 -10.52 6.09
N ASN A 82 -20.73 -9.26 5.69
CA ASN A 82 -21.84 -8.39 5.28
C ASN A 82 -22.06 -8.41 3.77
N GLN A 83 -20.98 -8.52 2.98
CA GLN A 83 -21.07 -8.53 1.51
C GLN A 83 -20.93 -9.94 0.91
N SER A 84 -20.66 -10.97 1.73
CA SER A 84 -20.50 -12.36 1.28
C SER A 84 -19.37 -12.54 0.24
N TRP A 85 -18.35 -11.68 0.28
CA TRP A 85 -17.18 -11.81 -0.57
C TRP A 85 -16.26 -12.92 -0.06
N VAL A 86 -15.46 -13.48 -0.97
CA VAL A 86 -14.58 -14.60 -0.63
C VAL A 86 -13.48 -14.21 0.37
N ASP A 87 -13.05 -12.96 0.32
CA ASP A 87 -12.03 -12.32 1.16
C ASP A 87 -12.12 -10.80 0.93
N ILE A 88 -11.25 -10.03 1.56
CA ILE A 88 -11.08 -8.59 1.35
C ILE A 88 -10.90 -8.22 -0.13
N GLY A 89 -11.65 -7.23 -0.62
CA GLY A 89 -11.77 -6.97 -2.05
C GLY A 89 -10.58 -6.28 -2.73
N TYR A 90 -9.58 -5.80 -1.98
CA TYR A 90 -8.44 -5.04 -2.50
C TYR A 90 -7.15 -5.87 -2.48
N TYR A 91 -6.14 -5.51 -3.28
CA TYR A 91 -4.80 -6.11 -3.13
C TYR A 91 -4.02 -5.46 -2.01
N PHE A 92 -4.13 -4.14 -1.91
CA PHE A 92 -3.42 -3.32 -0.95
C PHE A 92 -4.36 -2.38 -0.22
N LEU A 93 -4.09 -2.20 1.07
CA LEU A 93 -4.61 -1.09 1.86
C LEU A 93 -3.48 -0.16 2.27
N VAL A 94 -3.74 1.14 2.34
CA VAL A 94 -2.77 2.15 2.78
C VAL A 94 -3.35 2.90 3.98
N GLY A 95 -2.65 2.89 5.10
CA GLY A 95 -3.03 3.64 6.30
C GLY A 95 -2.31 4.99 6.38
N GLU A 96 -2.82 5.92 7.20
CA GLU A 96 -2.16 7.22 7.45
C GLU A 96 -0.89 7.07 8.31
N ASN A 97 -0.63 5.88 8.85
CA ASN A 97 0.68 5.51 9.40
C ASN A 97 1.78 5.32 8.33
N GLY A 98 1.44 5.52 7.04
CA GLY A 98 2.38 5.44 5.91
C GLY A 98 2.71 4.02 5.45
N LYS A 99 2.02 2.99 5.97
CA LYS A 99 2.29 1.58 5.64
C LYS A 99 1.35 1.06 4.57
N VAL A 100 1.88 0.13 3.75
CA VAL A 100 1.12 -0.61 2.76
C VAL A 100 0.88 -2.03 3.26
N TYR A 101 -0.38 -2.44 3.33
CA TYR A 101 -0.81 -3.74 3.80
C TYR A 101 -1.15 -4.63 2.60
N GLU A 102 -0.39 -5.70 2.38
CA GLU A 102 -0.74 -6.73 1.39
C GLU A 102 -1.80 -7.66 1.99
N VAL A 103 -2.97 -7.73 1.34
CA VAL A 103 -4.13 -8.40 1.92
C VAL A 103 -4.62 -9.59 1.08
N ARG A 104 -4.99 -9.38 -0.19
CA ARG A 104 -5.45 -10.47 -1.09
C ARG A 104 -4.31 -11.35 -1.58
N GLY A 105 -3.13 -10.77 -1.74
CA GLY A 105 -1.96 -11.37 -2.36
C GLY A 105 -1.95 -11.25 -3.88
N TRP A 106 -0.75 -11.31 -4.46
CA TRP A 106 -0.48 -10.97 -5.87
C TRP A 106 -1.14 -11.87 -6.91
N ASP A 107 -1.44 -13.13 -6.57
CA ASP A 107 -1.81 -14.16 -7.54
C ASP A 107 -3.31 -14.45 -7.63
N ARG A 108 -4.11 -13.79 -6.78
CA ARG A 108 -5.52 -14.12 -6.55
C ARG A 108 -6.41 -12.98 -7.03
N GLN A 109 -7.47 -13.32 -7.75
CA GLN A 109 -8.44 -12.35 -8.22
C GLN A 109 -9.10 -11.62 -7.03
N ALA A 110 -9.15 -10.29 -7.11
CA ALA A 110 -9.76 -9.42 -6.10
C ALA A 110 -11.24 -9.11 -6.41
N ALA A 111 -11.87 -8.20 -5.66
CA ALA A 111 -13.31 -7.87 -5.79
C ALA A 111 -13.61 -6.36 -5.70
N HIS A 112 -12.66 -5.49 -6.04
CA HIS A 112 -12.75 -4.04 -5.84
C HIS A 112 -13.43 -3.27 -6.98
N SER A 113 -13.49 -3.82 -8.19
CA SER A 113 -14.04 -3.11 -9.36
C SER A 113 -14.64 -4.08 -10.37
N PRO A 114 -15.98 -4.16 -10.47
CA PRO A 114 -16.66 -5.00 -11.45
C PRO A 114 -16.15 -4.71 -12.87
N GLY A 115 -15.80 -5.77 -13.61
CA GLY A 115 -15.20 -5.68 -14.95
C GLY A 115 -13.68 -5.51 -14.98
N TRP A 116 -13.03 -5.20 -13.85
CA TRP A 116 -11.58 -4.95 -13.78
C TRP A 116 -10.82 -5.88 -12.82
N ASN A 117 -11.54 -6.70 -12.04
CA ASN A 117 -10.94 -7.57 -11.00
C ASN A 117 -9.87 -8.56 -11.51
N ASN A 118 -9.83 -8.86 -12.82
CA ASN A 118 -8.83 -9.75 -13.44
C ASN A 118 -7.73 -8.99 -14.19
N ASP A 119 -7.82 -7.66 -14.30
CA ASP A 119 -6.94 -6.85 -15.16
C ASP A 119 -6.26 -5.70 -14.39
N ALA A 120 -6.72 -5.40 -13.17
CA ALA A 120 -6.23 -4.29 -12.37
C ALA A 120 -5.90 -4.66 -10.92
N TYR A 121 -4.86 -4.03 -10.37
CA TYR A 121 -4.59 -3.99 -8.94
C TYR A 121 -5.46 -2.92 -8.26
N GLY A 122 -6.30 -3.33 -7.32
CA GLY A 122 -7.02 -2.43 -6.42
C GLY A 122 -6.18 -2.01 -5.21
N ILE A 123 -5.98 -0.71 -5.04
CA ILE A 123 -5.36 -0.09 -3.86
C ILE A 123 -6.41 0.79 -3.20
N SER A 124 -6.66 0.61 -1.90
CA SER A 124 -7.58 1.48 -1.15
C SER A 124 -6.88 2.17 0.00
N PHE A 125 -7.08 3.48 0.13
CA PHE A 125 -6.67 4.24 1.31
C PHE A 125 -7.70 4.04 2.43
N ILE A 126 -7.25 3.87 3.67
CA ILE A 126 -8.12 3.71 4.84
C ILE A 126 -8.60 5.09 5.28
N GLY A 127 -9.91 5.37 5.13
CA GLY A 127 -10.53 6.68 5.35
C GLY A 127 -11.18 7.26 4.09
#